data_AF-A0A425C0S6-F1
#
_entry.id   AF-A0A425C0S6-F1
#
_cell.length_a   1.000
_cell.length_b   1.000
_cell.length_c   1.000
_cell.angle_alpha   90.00
_cell.angle_beta   90.00
_cell.angle_gamma   90.00
#
_symmetry.space_group_name_H-M   'P 1'
#
loop_
_entity.id
_entity.type
_entity.pdbx_description
1 polymer ?
#
loop_
_entity_poly.entity_id
_entity_poly.type
_entity_poly.pdbx_seq_one_letter_code
_entity_poly.pdbx_strand_id
1 'polypeptide(L)'
;MASVIRYVKDTVDAKLEAWKDQLGADAPSSTIVPSVLKSKALKLEGSSLEIRGPVDRTFWIRGLEQIQALKPSIIIPGHALPGDLTEDEAPAFTAAYFREFEAQIPLARNSTDLIAAMKVSKTSPASNSVPRSSRAKGSGS
;
A
#
# COMPACT_ATOMS: atom_id res chain seq x y z
N MET A 1 4.57 -13.35 -24.06
CA MET A 1 3.45 -13.57 -23.11
C MET A 1 3.78 -12.85 -21.81
N ALA A 2 2.81 -12.15 -21.19
CA ALA A 2 3.03 -11.54 -19.88
C ALA A 2 3.42 -12.61 -18.85
N SER A 3 4.52 -12.40 -18.11
CA SER A 3 5.09 -13.37 -17.16
C SER A 3 4.08 -13.88 -16.12
N VAL A 4 3.15 -13.01 -15.72
CA VAL A 4 2.10 -13.32 -14.73
C VAL A 4 1.12 -14.38 -15.23
N ILE A 5 0.61 -14.27 -16.47
CA ILE A 5 -0.34 -15.26 -17.00
C ILE A 5 0.33 -16.62 -17.15
N ARG A 6 1.59 -16.63 -17.58
CA ARG A 6 2.37 -17.86 -17.64
C ARG A 6 2.48 -18.50 -16.25
N TYR A 7 2.89 -17.72 -15.24
CA TYR A 7 2.98 -18.19 -13.86
C TYR A 7 1.63 -18.72 -13.31
N VAL A 8 0.51 -18.06 -13.62
CA VAL A 8 -0.82 -18.57 -13.23
C VAL A 8 -1.10 -19.91 -13.88
N LYS A 9 -0.88 -20.05 -15.19
CA LYS A 9 -1.07 -21.32 -15.91
C LYS A 9 -0.18 -22.43 -15.35
N ASP A 10 1.05 -22.10 -14.99
CA ASP A 10 2.03 -23.08 -14.48
C ASP A 10 1.71 -23.53 -13.03
N THR A 11 0.92 -22.78 -12.27
CA THR A 11 0.66 -23.05 -10.83
C THR A 11 -0.77 -23.41 -10.49
N VAL A 12 -1.71 -23.31 -11.43
CA VAL A 12 -3.15 -23.43 -11.14
C VAL A 12 -3.57 -24.84 -10.72
N ASP A 13 -3.06 -25.88 -11.37
CA ASP A 13 -3.44 -27.27 -11.07
C ASP A 13 -2.93 -27.69 -9.69
N ALA A 14 -1.67 -27.37 -9.38
CA ALA A 14 -1.09 -27.62 -8.07
C ALA A 14 -1.85 -26.90 -6.94
N LYS A 15 -2.41 -25.71 -7.21
CA LYS A 15 -3.26 -25.01 -6.25
C LYS A 15 -4.60 -25.71 -6.09
N LEU A 16 -5.27 -26.16 -7.15
CA LEU A 16 -6.54 -26.86 -7.01
C LEU A 16 -6.42 -28.09 -6.09
N GLU A 17 -5.37 -28.89 -6.27
CA GLU A 17 -5.12 -30.05 -5.40
C GLU A 17 -4.84 -29.62 -3.95
N ALA A 18 -4.00 -28.60 -3.74
CA ALA A 18 -3.70 -28.11 -2.40
C ALA A 18 -4.95 -27.59 -1.65
N TRP A 19 -5.87 -26.93 -2.36
CA TRP A 19 -7.11 -26.43 -1.76
C TRP A 19 -8.16 -27.53 -1.55
N LYS A 20 -8.10 -28.63 -2.31
CA LYS A 20 -8.93 -29.83 -2.08
C LYS A 20 -8.66 -30.45 -0.72
N ASP A 21 -7.39 -30.53 -0.33
CA ASP A 21 -7.00 -31.05 0.99
C ASP A 21 -7.45 -30.12 2.13
N GLN A 22 -7.53 -28.81 1.90
CA GLN A 22 -7.91 -27.82 2.92
C GLN A 22 -9.41 -27.60 3.05
N LEU A 23 -10.15 -27.59 1.93
CA LEU A 23 -11.57 -27.25 1.89
C LEU A 23 -12.50 -28.46 1.72
N GLY A 24 -11.96 -29.64 1.43
CA GLY A 24 -12.76 -30.86 1.27
C GLY A 24 -13.85 -30.70 0.20
N ALA A 25 -15.11 -30.87 0.59
CA ALA A 25 -16.26 -30.79 -0.32
C ALA A 25 -16.50 -29.37 -0.89
N ASP A 26 -16.00 -28.34 -0.20
CA ASP A 26 -16.16 -26.93 -0.61
C ASP A 26 -15.02 -26.44 -1.52
N ALA A 27 -14.10 -27.34 -1.90
CA ALA A 27 -12.98 -27.00 -2.75
C ALA A 27 -13.44 -26.66 -4.19
N PRO A 28 -12.84 -25.62 -4.81
CA PRO A 28 -13.12 -25.29 -6.19
C PRO A 28 -12.68 -26.44 -7.11
N SER A 29 -13.58 -26.90 -7.98
CA SER A 29 -13.30 -27.98 -8.94
C SER A 29 -12.88 -27.49 -10.33
N SER A 30 -12.96 -26.18 -10.59
CA SER A 30 -12.62 -25.57 -11.87
C SER A 30 -12.02 -24.17 -11.68
N THR A 31 -11.24 -23.72 -12.67
CA THR A 31 -10.61 -22.39 -12.64
C THR A 31 -10.93 -21.59 -13.88
N ILE A 32 -10.89 -20.27 -13.73
CA ILE A 32 -10.93 -19.32 -14.84
C ILE A 32 -9.53 -18.74 -14.97
N VAL A 33 -8.82 -19.09 -16.04
CA VAL A 33 -7.51 -18.48 -16.33
C VAL A 33 -7.74 -17.07 -16.85
N PRO A 34 -7.22 -16.03 -16.17
CA PRO A 34 -7.42 -14.66 -16.60
C PRO A 34 -6.73 -14.40 -17.94
N SER A 35 -7.39 -13.64 -18.81
CA SER A 35 -6.81 -13.12 -20.05
C SER A 35 -6.20 -11.73 -19.82
N VAL A 36 -5.21 -11.34 -20.65
CA VAL A 36 -4.65 -9.99 -20.57
C VAL A 36 -5.74 -8.99 -20.95
N LEU A 37 -6.04 -8.06 -20.05
CA LEU A 37 -6.89 -6.93 -20.39
C LEU A 37 -6.12 -5.95 -21.26
N LYS A 38 -6.68 -5.63 -22.45
CA LYS A 38 -6.06 -4.71 -23.41
C LYS A 38 -6.47 -3.25 -23.20
N SER A 39 -7.55 -3.00 -22.46
CA SER A 39 -8.08 -1.67 -22.17
C SER A 39 -7.75 -1.23 -20.74
N LYS A 40 -7.69 0.09 -20.52
CA LYS A 40 -7.66 0.70 -19.18
C LYS A 40 -9.05 0.94 -18.61
N ALA A 41 -10.09 0.30 -19.17
CA ALA A 41 -11.46 0.50 -18.74
C ALA A 41 -12.22 -0.82 -18.81
N LEU A 42 -13.05 -1.04 -17.79
CA LEU A 42 -14.00 -2.15 -17.67
C LEU A 42 -15.41 -1.59 -17.64
N LYS A 43 -16.36 -2.31 -18.24
CA LYS A 43 -17.78 -2.03 -18.04
C LYS A 43 -18.30 -2.95 -16.94
N LEU A 44 -18.86 -2.36 -15.90
CA LEU A 44 -19.55 -3.07 -14.83
C LEU A 44 -20.94 -2.46 -14.70
N GLU A 45 -21.98 -3.25 -14.97
CA GLU A 45 -23.38 -2.85 -14.77
C GLU A 45 -23.74 -1.51 -15.46
N GLY A 46 -23.27 -1.34 -16.70
CA GLY A 46 -23.45 -0.10 -17.49
C GLY A 46 -22.46 1.03 -17.14
N SER A 47 -21.87 1.00 -15.95
CA SER A 47 -20.86 1.96 -15.50
C SER A 47 -19.48 1.63 -16.04
N SER A 48 -18.66 2.66 -16.30
CA SER A 48 -17.28 2.50 -16.75
C SER A 48 -16.33 2.63 -15.57
N LEU A 49 -15.57 1.58 -15.27
CA LEU A 49 -14.49 1.58 -14.29
C LEU A 49 -13.16 1.81 -15.00
N GLU A 50 -12.40 2.82 -14.59
CA GLU A 50 -11.06 3.07 -15.11
C GLU A 50 -10.02 2.31 -14.29
N ILE A 51 -9.16 1.55 -14.96
CA ILE A 51 -7.98 0.93 -14.37
C ILE A 51 -6.83 1.90 -14.46
N ARG A 52 -6.43 2.40 -13.30
CA ARG A 52 -5.20 3.18 -13.15
C ARG A 52 -4.09 2.21 -12.73
N GLY A 53 -2.95 2.28 -13.41
CA GLY A 53 -1.77 1.43 -13.15
C GLY A 53 -1.13 1.74 -11.79
N PRO A 54 0.15 1.46 -11.55
CA PRO A 54 0.83 2.06 -10.40
C PRO A 54 0.80 3.59 -10.62
N VAL A 55 -0.22 4.23 -10.06
CA VAL A 55 -0.32 5.67 -9.99
C VAL A 55 0.70 6.07 -8.96
N ASP A 56 1.52 7.05 -9.30
CA ASP A 56 2.32 7.70 -8.27
C ASP A 56 1.39 8.11 -7.12
N ARG A 57 1.94 8.12 -5.91
CA ARG A 57 1.17 8.51 -4.72
C ARG A 57 0.93 10.03 -4.67
N THR A 58 1.08 10.75 -5.78
CA THR A 58 0.93 12.19 -5.88
C THR A 58 -0.47 12.65 -5.44
N PHE A 59 -1.53 11.90 -5.78
CA PHE A 59 -2.88 12.22 -5.28
C PHE A 59 -2.94 12.23 -3.75
N TRP A 60 -2.34 11.22 -3.10
CA TRP A 60 -2.28 11.13 -1.65
C TRP A 60 -1.42 12.23 -1.03
N ILE A 61 -0.24 12.50 -1.63
CA ILE A 61 0.65 13.58 -1.20
C ILE A 61 -0.11 14.91 -1.23
N ARG A 62 -0.82 15.22 -2.33
CA ARG A 62 -1.62 16.45 -2.44
C ARG A 62 -2.71 16.54 -1.37
N GLY A 63 -3.40 15.44 -1.06
CA GLY A 63 -4.39 15.41 0.01
C GLY A 63 -3.79 15.72 1.38
N LEU A 64 -2.63 15.11 1.69
CA LEU A 64 -1.90 15.35 2.94
C LEU A 64 -1.37 16.78 3.03
N GLU A 65 -0.90 17.36 1.93
CA GLU A 65 -0.48 18.75 1.86
C GLU A 65 -1.65 19.72 2.02
N GLN A 66 -2.80 19.41 1.44
CA GLN A 66 -4.01 20.21 1.60
C GLN A 66 -4.47 20.23 3.06
N ILE A 67 -4.46 19.08 3.74
CA ILE A 67 -4.77 19.00 5.18
C ILE A 67 -3.81 19.90 5.97
N GLN A 68 -2.51 19.82 5.71
CA GLN A 68 -1.51 20.65 6.40
C GLN A 68 -1.69 22.15 6.12
N ALA A 69 -2.00 22.53 4.87
CA ALA A 69 -2.21 23.91 4.47
C ALA A 69 -3.41 24.56 5.17
N LEU A 70 -4.41 23.77 5.58
CA LEU A 70 -5.57 24.23 6.33
C LEU A 70 -5.27 24.50 7.81
N LYS A 71 -4.07 24.16 8.31
CA LYS A 71 -3.65 24.33 9.71
C LYS A 71 -4.74 23.85 10.71
N PRO A 72 -5.16 22.59 10.61
CA PRO A 72 -6.24 22.07 11.45
C PRO A 72 -5.88 22.16 12.93
N SER A 73 -6.87 22.46 13.76
CA SER A 73 -6.68 22.49 15.21
C SER A 73 -6.66 21.09 15.84
N ILE A 74 -7.20 20.08 15.15
CA ILE A 74 -7.23 18.68 15.56
C ILE A 74 -7.22 17.77 14.34
N ILE A 75 -6.55 16.62 14.42
CA ILE A 75 -6.62 15.56 13.41
C ILE A 75 -6.94 14.27 14.16
N ILE A 76 -8.10 13.67 13.91
CA ILE A 76 -8.50 12.43 14.58
C ILE A 76 -7.98 11.23 13.76
N PRO A 77 -6.93 10.51 14.23
CA PRO A 77 -6.40 9.36 13.49
C PRO A 77 -7.31 8.13 13.66
N GLY A 78 -7.42 7.34 12.60
CA GLY A 78 -8.14 6.04 12.66
C GLY A 78 -7.34 4.93 13.36
N HIS A 79 -6.01 4.95 13.29
CA HIS A 79 -5.13 3.84 13.73
C HIS A 79 -3.81 4.31 14.39
N ALA A 80 -3.83 5.34 15.25
CA ALA A 80 -2.64 5.76 16.01
C ALA A 80 -2.56 5.06 17.38
N LEU A 81 -1.36 4.65 17.80
CA LEU A 81 -1.10 4.19 19.16
C LEU A 81 -0.66 5.36 20.06
N PRO A 82 -0.91 5.29 21.38
CA PRO A 82 -0.37 6.27 22.32
C PRO A 82 1.17 6.35 22.25
N GLY A 83 1.72 7.54 21.99
CA GLY A 83 3.16 7.77 21.87
C GLY A 83 3.74 7.70 20.46
N ASP A 84 2.89 7.48 19.45
CA ASP A 84 3.25 7.68 18.04
C ASP A 84 3.48 9.17 17.71
N LEU A 85 3.71 9.47 16.43
CA LEU A 85 3.74 10.85 15.92
C LEU A 85 2.53 11.65 16.42
N THR A 86 2.75 12.94 16.68
CA THR A 86 1.63 13.83 16.97
C THR A 86 0.70 13.95 15.76
N GLU A 87 -0.53 14.36 16.03
CA GLU A 87 -1.58 14.59 15.04
C GLU A 87 -1.12 15.52 13.90
N ASP A 88 -0.31 16.54 14.22
CA ASP A 88 0.25 17.50 13.27
C ASP A 88 1.50 17.00 12.53
N GLU A 89 2.28 16.08 13.11
CA GLU A 89 3.46 15.47 12.48
C GLU A 89 3.11 14.36 11.48
N ALA A 90 2.03 13.62 11.73
CA ALA A 90 1.68 12.41 10.97
C ALA A 90 1.43 12.67 9.46
N PRO A 91 0.74 13.75 9.03
CA PRO A 91 0.54 14.03 7.61
C PRO A 91 1.86 14.33 6.89
N ALA A 92 2.74 15.12 7.51
CA ALA A 92 4.04 15.48 6.95
C ALA A 92 4.93 14.24 6.79
N PHE A 93 4.99 13.40 7.82
CA PHE A 93 5.71 12.13 7.80
C PHE A 93 5.22 11.21 6.68
N THR A 94 3.89 11.04 6.56
CA THR A 94 3.29 10.18 5.53
C THR A 94 3.57 10.68 4.12
N ALA A 95 3.51 12.00 3.90
CA ALA A 95 3.85 12.60 2.61
C ALA A 95 5.33 12.38 2.27
N ALA A 96 6.23 12.51 3.25
CA ALA A 96 7.65 12.27 3.07
C ALA A 96 7.96 10.78 2.80
N TYR A 97 7.26 9.86 3.47
CA TYR A 97 7.33 8.42 3.19
C TYR A 97 6.99 8.12 1.74
N PHE A 98 5.87 8.65 1.23
CA PHE A 98 5.45 8.40 -0.14
C PHE A 98 6.42 8.97 -1.16
N ARG A 99 6.98 10.17 -0.93
CA ARG A 99 8.01 10.74 -1.81
C ARG A 99 9.25 9.85 -1.89
N GLU A 100 9.73 9.36 -0.76
CA GLU A 100 10.89 8.46 -0.73
C GLU A 100 10.55 7.14 -1.43
N PHE A 101 9.37 6.58 -1.16
CA PHE A 101 8.91 5.37 -1.83
C PHE A 101 8.93 5.51 -3.34
N GLU A 102 8.34 6.59 -3.89
CA GLU A 102 8.37 6.86 -5.34
C GLU A 102 9.79 7.06 -5.88
N ALA A 103 10.69 7.68 -5.11
CA ALA A 103 12.09 7.84 -5.50
C ALA A 103 12.86 6.52 -5.55
N GLN A 104 12.50 5.56 -4.70
CA GLN A 104 13.15 4.23 -4.64
C GLN A 104 12.58 3.23 -5.65
N ILE A 105 11.33 3.38 -6.12
CA ILE A 105 10.73 2.49 -7.14
C ILE A 105 11.64 2.30 -8.37
N PRO A 106 12.16 3.35 -9.04
CA PRO A 106 12.97 3.16 -10.24
C PRO A 106 14.35 2.56 -9.96
N LEU A 107 14.80 2.56 -8.70
CA LEU A 107 16.11 2.04 -8.28
C LEU A 107 16.06 0.57 -7.87
N ALA A 108 14.90 0.10 -7.40
CA ALA A 108 14.71 -1.25 -6.92
C ALA A 108 14.40 -2.23 -8.08
N ARG A 109 15.06 -3.39 -8.10
CA ARG A 109 14.80 -4.42 -9.12
C ARG A 109 13.58 -5.27 -8.79
N ASN A 110 13.23 -5.35 -7.52
CA ASN A 110 12.15 -6.16 -6.99
C ASN A 110 11.72 -5.63 -5.60
N SER A 111 10.72 -6.27 -4.99
CA SER A 111 10.20 -5.89 -3.68
C SER A 111 11.22 -6.03 -2.55
N THR A 112 12.12 -7.01 -2.59
CA THR A 112 13.17 -7.20 -1.57
C THR A 112 14.12 -6.01 -1.53
N ASP A 113 14.59 -5.57 -2.70
CA ASP A 113 15.48 -4.41 -2.83
C ASP A 113 14.78 -3.14 -2.33
N LEU A 114 13.51 -2.96 -2.69
CA LEU A 114 12.72 -1.81 -2.25
C LEU A 114 12.51 -1.79 -0.73
N ILE A 115 12.20 -2.94 -0.12
CA ILE A 115 12.05 -3.05 1.33
C ILE A 115 13.37 -2.72 2.04
N ALA A 116 14.50 -3.21 1.51
CA ALA A 116 15.81 -2.93 2.07
C ALA A 116 16.13 -1.42 2.01
N ALA A 117 15.87 -0.77 0.88
CA ALA A 117 16.03 0.68 0.71
C ALA A 117 15.12 1.49 1.65
N MET A 118 13.85 1.09 1.79
CA MET A 118 12.93 1.80 2.67
C MET A 118 13.24 1.61 4.16
N LYS A 119 13.79 0.46 4.59
CA LYS A 119 14.13 0.22 6.00
C LYS A 119 15.21 1.15 6.55
N VAL A 120 16.13 1.62 5.70
CA VAL A 120 17.18 2.56 6.11
C VAL A 120 16.72 4.02 6.09
N SER A 121 15.56 4.30 5.49
CA SER A 121 14.99 5.65 5.44
C SER A 121 14.43 6.08 6.80
N LYS A 122 14.67 7.33 7.20
CA LYS A 122 14.09 7.94 8.41
C LYS A 122 12.58 8.22 8.27
N THR A 123 12.07 8.24 7.05
CA THR A 123 10.65 8.50 6.75
C THR A 123 9.85 7.20 6.59
N SER A 124 10.45 6.04 6.84
CA SER A 124 9.76 4.75 6.75
C SER A 124 9.17 4.33 8.09
N PRO A 125 7.87 3.96 8.16
CA PRO A 125 7.24 3.44 9.38
C PRO A 125 7.82 2.08 9.81
N ALA A 126 8.53 1.37 8.92
CA ALA A 126 9.26 0.14 9.23
C ALA A 126 10.74 0.39 9.63
N SER A 127 11.15 1.66 9.71
CA SER A 127 12.48 2.05 10.15
C SER A 127 12.61 1.92 11.66
N ASN A 128 13.78 1.46 12.13
CA ASN A 128 14.11 1.53 13.55
C ASN A 128 14.31 2.97 14.04
N SER A 129 14.25 3.96 13.14
CA SER A 129 14.40 5.40 13.43
C SER A 129 13.10 6.20 13.27
N VAL A 130 11.93 5.56 13.26
CA VAL A 130 10.64 6.28 13.23
C VAL A 130 10.61 7.27 14.40
N PRO A 131 10.35 8.57 14.14
CA PRO A 131 10.19 9.53 15.21
C PRO A 131 8.99 9.12 16.07
N ARG A 132 9.20 8.99 17.37
CA ARG A 132 8.12 8.95 18.35
C ARG A 132 7.92 10.36 18.87
N SER A 133 6.68 10.73 19.19
CA SER A 133 6.41 12.06 19.74
C SER A 133 7.27 12.30 21.00
N SER A 134 7.94 13.44 21.04
CA SER A 134 8.70 13.91 22.21
C SER A 134 7.83 14.61 23.26
N ARG A 135 6.52 14.74 23.00
CA ARG A 135 5.59 15.43 23.90
C ARG A 135 5.29 14.56 25.11
N ALA A 136 6.16 14.66 26.12
CA ALA A 136 5.94 14.12 27.45
C ALA A 136 4.56 14.57 27.97
N LYS A 137 3.86 13.69 28.69
CA LYS A 137 2.61 13.98 29.39
C LYS A 137 2.76 15.30 30.14
N GLY A 138 2.11 16.36 29.64
CA GLY A 138 1.97 17.60 30.38
C GLY A 138 1.24 17.27 31.67
N SER A 139 1.90 17.51 32.81
CA SER A 139 1.30 17.50 34.13
C SER A 139 0.13 18.47 34.12
N GLY A 140 -1.09 17.96 34.27
CA GLY A 140 -2.22 18.78 34.66
C GLY A 140 -1.94 19.34 36.04
N SER A 141 -1.97 20.67 36.16
CA SER A 141 -2.09 21.40 37.41
C SER A 141 -3.44 22.06 37.47
#